data_AF-A0A1H2XCG8-F1
#
_entry.id   AF-A0A1H2XCG8-F1
#
_cell.length_a   1.000
_cell.length_b   1.000
_cell.length_c   1.000
_cell.angle_alpha   90.00
_cell.angle_beta   90.00
_cell.angle_gamma   90.00
#
_symmetry.space_group_name_H-M   'P 1'
#
loop_
_entity.id
_entity.type
_entity.pdbx_description
1 polymer ?
#
loop_
_entity_poly.entity_id
_entity_poly.type
_entity_poly.pdbx_seq_one_letter_code
_entity_poly.pdbx_strand_id
1 'polypeptide(L)'
;MHSYLRSIGLRGIQQQDLEEIYKKVKEQPDKVDQAVDSNGFSYVELRKEYLDGMGIAFRGTLDKNGEFIAEYYFPYRIGSHLSTNESVEVVRHSEKESLEGICEEYRLGTDLIFFVEDMFKVLKSDQRKNKHVNFGGVTISSLALEGKILLPAKKRKPKKPSNGKKVKTRGELMRDSKRGDGKAFEQLALTEMDIYSKITKRVMKREDIYSIVESSFIPSGIEIDKYQVLAEILEVSLVKNAYTAQELYVMTLNCSGFVFEMCINREDLYGEPLPGRRFKGEVWLQGSVCNTKLSNI
;
A
#
# COMPACT_ATOMS: atom_id res chain seq x y z
N MET A 1 10.00 -6.16 -8.56
CA MET A 1 9.73 -7.02 -7.39
C MET A 1 11.00 -7.45 -6.67
N HIS A 2 11.97 -8.14 -7.30
CA HIS A 2 13.21 -8.58 -6.65
C HIS A 2 13.92 -7.51 -5.82
N SER A 3 14.05 -6.29 -6.34
CA SER A 3 14.73 -5.18 -5.64
C SER A 3 14.13 -4.88 -4.25
N TYR A 4 12.83 -5.14 -4.03
CA TYR A 4 12.14 -4.91 -2.75
C TYR A 4 12.39 -6.00 -1.71
N LEU A 5 13.11 -7.08 -2.05
CA LEU A 5 13.53 -8.08 -1.05
C LEU A 5 14.37 -7.44 0.07
N ARG A 6 15.10 -6.36 -0.25
CA ARG A 6 15.83 -5.57 0.76
C ARG A 6 14.92 -5.00 1.85
N SER A 7 13.69 -4.62 1.50
CA SER A 7 12.71 -3.99 2.39
C SER A 7 12.13 -4.96 3.41
N ILE A 8 12.26 -6.27 3.16
CA ILE A 8 11.92 -7.35 4.11
C ILE A 8 13.16 -7.96 4.77
N GLY A 9 14.33 -7.32 4.65
CA GLY A 9 15.56 -7.75 5.32
C GLY A 9 16.37 -8.78 4.55
N LEU A 10 16.09 -8.97 3.26
CA LEU A 10 16.88 -9.81 2.38
C LEU A 10 17.78 -8.95 1.48
N ARG A 11 18.42 -7.92 2.06
CA ARG A 11 19.34 -7.06 1.29
C ARG A 11 20.63 -7.81 0.99
N GLY A 12 21.10 -7.73 -0.25
CA GLY A 12 22.40 -8.28 -0.66
C GLY A 12 22.41 -9.78 -0.89
N ILE A 13 21.25 -10.45 -0.83
CA ILE A 13 21.15 -11.87 -1.17
C ILE A 13 21.59 -12.11 -2.61
N GLN A 14 22.34 -13.18 -2.82
CA GLN A 14 22.78 -13.65 -4.12
C GLN A 14 21.79 -14.67 -4.68
N GLN A 15 21.98 -15.05 -5.94
CA GLN A 15 21.16 -16.08 -6.59
C GLN A 15 21.17 -17.41 -5.82
N GLN A 16 22.33 -17.79 -5.26
CA GLN A 16 22.49 -19.01 -4.46
C GLN A 16 21.64 -18.97 -3.17
N ASP A 17 21.61 -17.82 -2.48
CA ASP A 17 20.78 -17.65 -1.29
C ASP A 17 19.28 -17.74 -1.64
N LEU A 18 18.90 -17.21 -2.81
CA LEU A 18 17.53 -17.29 -3.30
C LEU A 18 17.12 -18.73 -3.63
N GLU A 19 18.03 -19.53 -4.19
CA GLU A 19 17.81 -20.97 -4.45
C GLU A 19 17.67 -21.76 -3.14
N GLU A 20 18.45 -21.43 -2.11
CA GLU A 20 18.29 -22.02 -0.78
C GLU A 20 16.95 -21.63 -0.13
N ILE A 21 16.57 -20.36 -0.23
CA ILE A 21 15.26 -19.87 0.22
C ILE A 21 14.15 -20.63 -0.52
N TYR A 22 14.26 -20.75 -1.84
CA TYR A 22 13.29 -21.48 -2.66
C TYR A 22 13.15 -22.93 -2.22
N LYS A 23 14.28 -23.63 -2.00
CA LYS A 23 14.28 -25.01 -1.51
C LYS A 23 13.61 -25.12 -0.14
N LYS A 24 13.92 -24.22 0.80
CA LYS A 24 13.28 -24.15 2.12
C LYS A 24 11.78 -23.90 2.03
N VAL A 25 11.34 -23.01 1.13
CA VAL A 25 9.92 -22.73 0.90
C VAL A 25 9.20 -23.96 0.32
N LYS A 26 9.84 -24.71 -0.59
CA LYS A 26 9.28 -25.95 -1.17
C LYS A 26 9.17 -27.07 -0.13
N GLU A 27 10.15 -27.21 0.76
CA GLU A 27 10.19 -28.26 1.79
C GLU A 27 9.30 -27.94 2.99
N GLN A 28 9.26 -26.69 3.44
CA GLN A 28 8.55 -26.26 4.67
C GLN A 28 7.89 -24.89 4.48
N PRO A 29 6.84 -24.79 3.64
CA PRO A 29 6.07 -23.56 3.51
C PRO A 29 5.28 -23.27 4.79
N ASP A 30 5.20 -21.99 5.17
CA ASP A 30 4.34 -21.57 6.29
C ASP A 30 2.88 -21.47 5.85
N LYS A 31 2.65 -21.19 4.56
CA LYS A 31 1.31 -21.15 3.95
C LYS A 31 1.35 -21.69 2.53
N VAL A 32 0.33 -22.47 2.18
CA VAL A 32 0.12 -23.00 0.83
C VAL A 32 -1.28 -22.62 0.38
N ASP A 33 -1.37 -21.91 -0.74
CA ASP A 33 -2.63 -21.60 -1.40
C ASP A 33 -2.65 -22.21 -2.80
N GLN A 34 -3.75 -22.86 -3.17
CA GLN A 34 -3.94 -23.44 -4.50
C GLN A 34 -5.31 -23.07 -5.05
N ALA A 35 -5.38 -22.81 -6.37
CA ALA A 35 -6.61 -22.65 -7.13
C ALA A 35 -6.45 -23.25 -8.52
N VAL A 36 -7.57 -23.73 -9.06
CA VAL A 36 -7.66 -24.21 -10.42
C VAL A 36 -8.50 -23.23 -11.22
N ASP A 37 -8.00 -22.78 -12.37
CA ASP A 37 -8.77 -21.94 -13.28
C ASP A 37 -9.80 -22.77 -14.08
N SER A 38 -10.77 -22.13 -14.73
CA SER A 38 -11.78 -22.78 -15.57
C SER A 38 -11.18 -23.62 -16.71
N ASN A 39 -9.93 -23.34 -17.10
CA ASN A 39 -9.18 -24.07 -18.11
C ASN A 39 -8.41 -25.29 -17.54
N GLY A 40 -8.53 -25.58 -16.24
CA GLY A 40 -7.88 -26.74 -15.59
C GLY A 40 -6.43 -26.51 -15.17
N PHE A 41 -5.87 -25.31 -15.38
CA PHE A 41 -4.52 -24.96 -14.90
C PHE A 41 -4.53 -24.76 -13.38
N SER A 42 -3.62 -25.45 -12.69
CA SER A 42 -3.44 -25.36 -11.24
C SER A 42 -2.36 -24.33 -10.89
N TYR A 43 -2.77 -23.25 -10.23
CA TYR A 43 -1.88 -22.26 -9.63
C TYR A 43 -1.61 -22.60 -8.18
N VAL A 44 -0.37 -22.47 -7.76
CA VAL A 44 0.08 -22.69 -6.39
C VAL A 44 0.90 -21.48 -5.93
N GLU A 45 0.65 -21.05 -4.69
CA GLU A 45 1.46 -20.08 -3.98
C GLU A 45 1.99 -20.69 -2.69
N LEU A 46 3.30 -20.61 -2.52
CA LEU A 46 4.01 -21.00 -1.31
C LEU A 46 4.54 -19.75 -0.63
N ARG A 47 4.21 -19.54 0.64
CA ARG A 47 4.75 -18.43 1.43
C ARG A 47 5.65 -18.92 2.54
N LYS A 48 6.69 -18.14 2.81
CA LYS A 48 7.57 -18.30 3.96
C LYS A 48 7.74 -16.97 4.66
N GLU A 49 7.48 -16.94 5.96
CA GLU A 49 7.63 -15.77 6.81
C GLU A 49 9.03 -15.72 7.43
N TYR A 50 9.62 -14.53 7.42
CA TYR A 50 10.92 -14.26 8.04
C TYR A 50 10.82 -13.23 9.17
N LEU A 51 9.72 -12.50 9.21
CA LEU A 51 9.26 -11.68 10.33
C LEU A 51 7.73 -11.82 10.45
N ASP A 52 7.18 -11.38 11.57
CA ASP A 52 5.73 -11.37 11.80
C ASP A 52 4.99 -10.62 10.68
N GLY A 53 4.23 -11.38 9.88
CA GLY A 53 3.50 -10.89 8.72
C GLY A 53 4.36 -10.30 7.59
N MET A 54 5.64 -10.67 7.48
CA MET A 54 6.50 -10.34 6.33
C MET A 54 7.27 -11.56 5.85
N GLY A 55 7.33 -11.71 4.52
CA GLY A 55 7.94 -12.89 3.95
C GLY A 55 8.15 -12.81 2.45
N ILE A 56 8.50 -13.94 1.89
CA ILE A 56 8.59 -14.15 0.45
C ILE A 56 7.47 -15.11 0.02
N ALA A 57 6.81 -14.77 -1.08
CA ALA A 57 5.84 -15.63 -1.73
C ALA A 57 6.39 -16.07 -3.09
N PHE A 58 6.31 -17.36 -3.36
CA PHE A 58 6.60 -17.96 -4.66
C PHE A 58 5.28 -18.37 -5.30
N ARG A 59 5.05 -17.93 -6.53
CA ARG A 59 3.88 -18.29 -7.33
C ARG A 59 4.32 -19.07 -8.55
N GLY A 60 3.52 -20.07 -8.91
CA GLY A 60 3.76 -20.87 -10.10
C GLY A 60 2.74 -21.98 -10.26
N THR A 61 3.13 -23.01 -10.98
CA THR A 61 2.25 -24.13 -11.37
C THR A 61 2.82 -25.46 -10.92
N LEU A 62 1.98 -26.50 -10.98
CA LEU A 62 2.42 -27.87 -10.80
C LEU A 62 2.72 -28.49 -12.16
N ASP A 63 3.86 -29.14 -12.29
CA ASP A 63 4.20 -29.92 -13.46
C ASP A 63 3.38 -31.23 -13.53
N LYS A 64 3.60 -32.03 -14.59
CA LYS A 64 2.89 -33.30 -14.80
C LYS A 64 3.18 -34.35 -13.70
N ASN A 65 4.28 -34.19 -12.97
CA ASN A 65 4.69 -35.07 -11.88
C ASN A 65 4.21 -34.56 -10.51
N GLY A 66 3.52 -33.42 -10.46
CA GLY A 66 3.08 -32.77 -9.23
C GLY A 66 4.18 -31.95 -8.54
N GLU A 67 5.29 -31.66 -9.21
CA GLU A 67 6.32 -30.78 -8.70
C GLU A 67 5.99 -29.30 -8.93
N PHE A 68 6.20 -28.49 -7.90
CA PHE A 68 6.07 -27.05 -7.99
C PHE A 68 7.20 -26.43 -8.84
N ILE A 69 6.78 -25.68 -9.86
CA ILE A 69 7.63 -24.84 -10.71
C ILE A 69 7.25 -23.38 -10.44
N ALA A 70 8.15 -22.64 -9.80
CA ALA A 70 7.97 -21.20 -9.61
C ALA A 70 8.08 -20.43 -10.92
N GLU A 71 7.12 -19.57 -11.19
CA GLU A 71 7.12 -18.62 -12.31
C GLU A 71 7.70 -17.27 -11.87
N TYR A 72 7.34 -16.81 -10.67
CA TYR A 72 7.87 -15.60 -10.08
C TYR A 72 7.77 -15.62 -8.55
N TYR A 73 8.47 -14.69 -7.91
CA TYR A 73 8.40 -14.46 -6.48
C TYR A 73 8.32 -12.97 -6.16
N PHE A 74 7.82 -12.66 -4.97
CA PHE A 74 7.74 -11.29 -4.48
C PHE A 74 7.83 -11.24 -2.95
N PRO A 75 8.45 -10.19 -2.38
CA PRO A 75 8.31 -9.89 -0.97
C PRO A 75 6.89 -9.41 -0.68
N TYR A 76 6.36 -9.71 0.50
CA TYR A 76 5.05 -9.24 0.94
C TYR A 76 5.08 -8.74 2.37
N ARG A 77 4.12 -7.87 2.70
CA ARG A 77 3.81 -7.43 4.06
C ARG A 77 2.30 -7.48 4.26
N ILE A 78 1.85 -8.29 5.20
CA ILE A 78 0.45 -8.30 5.62
C ILE A 78 0.21 -7.09 6.50
N GLY A 79 -0.51 -6.07 6.01
CA GLY A 79 -0.84 -4.92 6.85
C GLY A 79 -1.72 -5.31 8.04
N SER A 80 -1.60 -4.59 9.16
CA SER A 80 -2.38 -4.83 10.38
C SER A 80 -3.58 -3.90 10.54
N HIS A 81 -3.69 -2.88 9.68
CA HIS A 81 -4.72 -1.85 9.75
C HIS A 81 -5.56 -1.77 8.48
N LEU A 82 -6.86 -1.59 8.67
CA LEU A 82 -7.79 -1.31 7.59
C LEU A 82 -7.49 0.07 7.00
N SER A 83 -7.03 0.10 5.74
CA SER A 83 -6.66 1.36 5.09
C SER A 83 -7.87 2.05 4.45
N THR A 84 -8.76 1.28 3.85
CA THR A 84 -9.94 1.80 3.16
C THR A 84 -11.12 0.83 3.18
N ASN A 85 -12.34 1.39 3.16
CA ASN A 85 -13.61 0.66 3.07
C ASN A 85 -14.26 0.81 1.70
N GLU A 86 -13.55 1.42 0.75
CA GLU A 86 -14.05 1.63 -0.60
C GLU A 86 -14.07 0.33 -1.38
N SER A 87 -14.95 0.25 -2.38
CA SER A 87 -15.05 -0.90 -3.27
C SER A 87 -13.79 -1.04 -4.12
N VAL A 88 -13.33 -2.27 -4.32
CA VAL A 88 -12.16 -2.56 -5.14
C VAL A 88 -12.57 -3.33 -6.38
N GLU A 89 -12.14 -2.82 -7.54
CA GLU A 89 -12.15 -3.55 -8.80
C GLU A 89 -10.85 -4.33 -8.90
N VAL A 90 -10.95 -5.63 -9.22
CA VAL A 90 -9.77 -6.49 -9.37
C VAL A 90 -9.58 -6.82 -10.84
N VAL A 91 -8.42 -6.45 -11.37
CA VAL A 91 -8.04 -6.62 -12.77
C VAL A 91 -6.87 -7.59 -12.87
N ARG A 92 -6.86 -8.42 -13.92
CA ARG A 92 -5.72 -9.29 -14.22
C ARG A 92 -4.69 -8.51 -15.01
N HIS A 93 -3.45 -8.50 -14.53
CA HIS A 93 -2.35 -7.89 -15.25
C HIS A 93 -2.01 -8.76 -16.48
N SER A 94 -1.88 -8.16 -17.66
CA SER A 94 -1.82 -8.90 -18.94
C SER A 94 -0.54 -9.72 -19.11
N GLU A 95 0.57 -9.29 -18.51
CA GLU A 95 1.90 -9.89 -18.71
C GLU A 95 2.31 -10.89 -17.63
N LYS A 96 1.66 -10.85 -16.47
CA LYS A 96 1.96 -11.73 -15.33
C LYS A 96 0.64 -12.26 -14.81
N GLU A 97 0.62 -13.52 -14.39
CA GLU A 97 -0.45 -14.13 -13.60
C GLU A 97 -0.56 -13.43 -12.22
N SER A 98 -0.77 -12.12 -12.19
CA SER A 98 -0.90 -11.25 -11.03
C SER A 98 -2.21 -10.47 -11.12
N LEU A 99 -2.79 -10.16 -9.96
CA LEU A 99 -3.98 -9.32 -9.85
C LEU A 99 -3.60 -7.95 -9.31
N GLU A 100 -4.25 -6.93 -9.84
CA GLU A 100 -4.15 -5.55 -9.38
C GLU A 100 -5.51 -5.12 -8.82
N GLY A 101 -5.49 -4.44 -7.68
CA GLY A 101 -6.66 -3.84 -7.07
C GLY A 101 -6.71 -2.37 -7.42
N ILE A 102 -7.84 -1.92 -7.95
CA ILE A 102 -8.13 -0.52 -8.25
C ILE A 102 -9.19 -0.05 -7.27
N CYS A 103 -8.89 0.99 -6.52
CA CYS A 103 -9.72 1.52 -5.44
C CYS A 103 -9.84 3.04 -5.56
N GLU A 104 -11.06 3.57 -5.61
CA GLU A 104 -11.28 5.02 -5.62
C GLU A 104 -11.05 5.62 -4.21
N GLU A 105 -9.84 6.10 -3.91
CA GLU A 105 -9.54 6.69 -2.60
C GLU A 105 -9.74 8.22 -2.60
N TYR A 106 -10.96 8.64 -2.25
CA TYR A 106 -11.36 10.05 -2.24
C TYR A 106 -10.51 10.94 -1.33
N ARG A 107 -9.86 10.41 -0.28
CA ARG A 107 -8.95 11.19 0.58
C ARG A 107 -7.68 11.62 -0.16
N LEU A 108 -7.21 10.79 -1.08
CA LEU A 108 -6.04 11.07 -1.91
C LEU A 108 -6.41 11.84 -3.19
N GLY A 109 -7.68 11.76 -3.61
CA GLY A 109 -8.17 12.44 -4.81
C GLY A 109 -7.66 11.81 -6.12
N THR A 110 -7.24 10.55 -6.05
CA THR A 110 -6.77 9.75 -7.18
C THR A 110 -7.19 8.30 -6.98
N ASP A 111 -7.25 7.54 -8.07
CA ASP A 111 -7.49 6.10 -8.01
C ASP A 111 -6.21 5.39 -7.55
N LEU A 112 -6.36 4.57 -6.53
CA LEU A 112 -5.28 3.83 -5.91
C LEU A 112 -5.19 2.46 -6.58
N ILE A 113 -4.01 2.15 -7.13
CA ILE A 113 -3.71 0.89 -7.77
C ILE A 113 -2.65 0.20 -6.93
N PHE A 114 -2.88 -1.08 -6.60
CA PHE A 114 -1.97 -1.84 -5.75
C PHE A 114 -1.89 -3.30 -6.17
N PHE A 115 -0.77 -3.94 -5.85
CA PHE A 115 -0.57 -5.36 -6.08
C PHE A 115 -1.40 -6.20 -5.09
N VAL A 116 -2.22 -7.13 -5.60
CA VAL A 116 -3.05 -8.00 -4.74
C VAL A 116 -2.22 -9.19 -4.23
N GLU A 117 -1.99 -9.22 -2.92
CA GLU A 117 -1.25 -10.29 -2.26
C GLU A 117 -2.07 -11.59 -2.21
N ASP A 118 -3.36 -11.50 -1.87
CA ASP A 118 -4.22 -12.66 -1.61
C ASP A 118 -5.05 -13.08 -2.83
N MET A 119 -4.38 -13.30 -3.96
CA MET A 119 -5.02 -13.68 -5.23
C MET A 119 -6.00 -14.85 -5.08
N PHE A 120 -5.61 -15.91 -4.39
CA PHE A 120 -6.42 -17.12 -4.24
C PHE A 120 -7.72 -16.88 -3.47
N LYS A 121 -7.74 -15.93 -2.52
CA LYS A 121 -8.96 -15.54 -1.82
C LYS A 121 -9.94 -14.85 -2.78
N VAL A 122 -9.41 -13.97 -3.64
CA VAL A 122 -10.22 -13.29 -4.67
C VAL A 122 -10.75 -14.32 -5.67
N LEU A 123 -9.90 -15.21 -6.18
CA LEU A 123 -10.28 -16.25 -7.14
C LEU A 123 -11.28 -17.25 -6.55
N LYS A 124 -11.19 -17.61 -5.27
CA LYS A 124 -12.15 -18.55 -4.64
C LYS A 124 -13.49 -17.91 -4.29
N SER A 125 -13.57 -16.59 -4.22
CA SER A 125 -14.83 -15.92 -3.94
C SER A 125 -15.80 -16.09 -5.11
N ASP A 126 -17.04 -16.50 -4.85
CA ASP A 126 -18.13 -16.61 -5.84
C ASP A 126 -18.47 -15.27 -6.54
N GLN A 127 -17.80 -14.19 -6.15
CA GLN A 127 -17.95 -12.85 -6.70
C GLN A 127 -17.25 -12.65 -8.06
N ARG A 128 -16.64 -13.69 -8.65
CA ARG A 128 -16.10 -13.66 -10.04
C ARG A 128 -17.11 -13.13 -11.08
N LYS A 129 -18.42 -13.21 -10.80
CA LYS A 129 -19.46 -12.73 -11.72
C LYS A 129 -19.64 -11.21 -11.73
N ASN A 130 -19.14 -10.49 -10.72
CA ASN A 130 -19.24 -9.03 -10.64
C ASN A 130 -17.85 -8.40 -10.79
N LYS A 131 -17.71 -7.46 -11.73
CA LYS A 131 -16.47 -6.68 -11.94
C LYS A 131 -16.05 -5.88 -10.70
N HIS A 132 -17.02 -5.46 -9.90
CA HIS A 132 -16.79 -4.80 -8.62
C HIS A 132 -17.02 -5.80 -7.51
N VAL A 133 -15.95 -6.14 -6.80
CA VAL A 133 -16.04 -7.02 -5.64
C VAL A 133 -16.07 -6.14 -4.41
N ASN A 134 -17.22 -6.15 -3.72
CA ASN A 134 -17.42 -5.30 -2.55
C ASN A 134 -16.90 -6.05 -1.32
N PHE A 135 -15.58 -6.07 -1.20
CA PHE A 135 -14.89 -6.57 -0.03
C PHE A 135 -15.15 -5.64 1.17
N GLY A 136 -15.11 -6.16 2.39
CA GLY A 136 -15.38 -5.39 3.62
C GLY A 136 -14.33 -4.34 3.97
N GLY A 137 -13.55 -3.94 2.98
CA GLY A 137 -12.41 -3.05 3.02
C GLY A 137 -11.10 -3.74 2.59
N VAL A 138 -10.05 -2.93 2.49
CA VAL A 138 -8.72 -3.34 2.05
C VAL A 138 -7.69 -2.85 3.05
N THR A 139 -6.77 -3.75 3.35
CA THR A 139 -5.59 -3.46 4.15
C THR A 139 -4.42 -3.23 3.20
N ILE A 140 -3.83 -2.04 3.25
CA ILE A 140 -2.74 -1.64 2.35
C ILE A 140 -1.45 -1.56 3.15
N SER A 141 -0.44 -2.20 2.59
CA SER A 141 0.95 -2.16 3.02
C SER A 141 1.82 -1.66 1.88
N SER A 142 3.05 -1.31 2.19
CA SER A 142 3.97 -0.81 1.19
C SER A 142 5.42 -1.14 1.51
N LEU A 143 6.23 -1.26 0.46
CA LEU A 143 7.66 -1.52 0.56
C LEU A 143 8.42 -0.38 -0.10
N ALA A 144 9.47 0.12 0.55
CA ALA A 144 10.31 1.19 0.01
C ALA A 144 11.75 0.71 -0.20
N LEU A 145 12.36 1.13 -1.32
CA LEU A 145 13.77 0.83 -1.62
C LEU A 145 14.72 1.82 -0.96
N GLU A 146 14.28 3.07 -0.84
CA GLU A 146 15.01 4.17 -0.25
C GLU A 146 14.01 5.19 0.31
N GLY A 147 14.46 5.98 1.29
CA GLY A 147 13.61 6.99 1.88
C GLY A 147 14.40 8.04 2.66
N LYS A 148 13.77 9.18 2.89
CA LYS A 148 14.32 10.29 3.66
C LYS A 148 13.33 10.72 4.73
N ILE A 149 13.83 10.97 5.93
CA ILE A 149 13.03 11.54 7.01
C ILE A 149 13.16 13.05 7.00
N LEU A 150 12.03 13.73 6.89
CA LEU A 150 11.90 15.17 6.97
C LEU A 150 11.37 15.58 8.34
N LEU A 151 11.71 16.80 8.74
CA LEU A 151 11.19 17.40 9.97
C LEU A 151 9.66 17.56 9.90
N PRO A 152 8.99 17.58 11.07
CA PRO A 152 7.55 17.84 11.15
C PRO A 152 7.19 19.13 10.42
N ALA A 153 6.07 19.12 9.71
CA ALA A 153 5.52 20.36 9.17
C ALA A 153 5.07 21.27 10.32
N LYS A 154 5.22 22.60 10.18
CA LYS A 154 4.67 23.55 11.15
C LYS A 154 3.14 23.44 11.15
N LYS A 155 2.59 22.68 12.08
CA LYS A 155 1.14 22.58 12.28
C LYS A 155 0.61 23.93 12.78
N ARG A 156 -0.19 24.61 11.97
CA ARG A 156 -1.04 25.70 12.49
C ARG A 156 -2.10 25.04 13.37
N LYS A 157 -2.27 25.55 14.60
CA LYS A 157 -3.32 25.06 15.51
C LYS A 157 -4.64 24.99 14.74
N PRO A 158 -5.32 23.83 14.70
CA PRO A 158 -6.62 23.75 14.05
C PRO A 158 -7.52 24.80 14.68
N LYS A 159 -8.12 25.66 13.86
CA LYS A 159 -9.19 26.54 14.36
C LYS A 159 -10.29 25.59 14.83
N LYS A 160 -10.60 25.62 16.13
CA LYS A 160 -11.74 24.87 16.67
C LYS A 160 -12.96 25.21 15.81
N PRO A 161 -13.75 24.22 15.34
CA PRO A 161 -14.97 24.52 14.63
C PRO A 161 -15.84 25.36 15.56
N SER A 162 -16.15 26.59 15.15
CA SER A 162 -16.83 27.56 16.03
C SER A 162 -18.30 27.22 16.26
N ASN A 163 -18.85 26.21 15.57
CA ASN A 163 -20.23 25.78 15.68
C ASN A 163 -20.24 24.25 15.56
N GLY A 164 -20.90 23.53 16.48
CA GLY A 164 -20.96 22.05 16.55
C GLY A 164 -21.60 21.32 15.36
N LYS A 165 -21.56 21.90 14.16
CA LYS A 165 -21.91 21.23 12.90
C LYS A 165 -20.73 20.37 12.46
N LYS A 166 -20.98 19.10 12.13
CA LYS A 166 -19.99 18.24 11.44
C LYS A 166 -19.60 18.93 10.14
N VAL A 167 -18.36 19.40 10.05
CA VAL A 167 -17.79 19.91 8.80
C VAL A 167 -17.55 18.69 7.93
N LYS A 168 -18.23 18.61 6.77
CA LYS A 168 -18.01 17.53 5.82
C LYS A 168 -16.54 17.48 5.43
N THR A 169 -15.96 16.30 5.42
CA THR A 169 -14.57 16.11 4.99
C THR A 169 -14.45 16.29 3.48
N ARG A 170 -13.25 16.59 2.97
CA ARG A 170 -12.99 16.70 1.52
C ARG A 170 -13.45 15.44 0.77
N GLY A 171 -13.22 14.25 1.36
CA GLY A 171 -13.66 12.98 0.78
C GLY A 171 -15.18 12.84 0.70
N GLU A 172 -15.91 13.25 1.74
CA GLU A 172 -17.39 13.25 1.72
C GLU A 172 -17.96 14.19 0.66
N LEU A 173 -17.41 15.40 0.56
CA LEU A 173 -17.79 16.35 -0.49
C LEU A 173 -17.52 15.81 -1.89
N MET A 174 -16.41 15.10 -2.08
CA MET A 174 -16.07 14.48 -3.36
C MET A 174 -17.06 13.36 -3.73
N ARG A 175 -17.42 12.50 -2.76
CA ARG A 175 -18.44 11.46 -2.95
C ARG A 175 -19.80 12.05 -3.31
N ASP A 176 -20.23 13.08 -2.58
CA ASP A 176 -21.51 13.75 -2.82
C ASP A 176 -21.52 14.46 -4.19
N SER A 177 -20.42 15.11 -4.57
CA SER A 177 -20.26 15.73 -5.88
C SER A 177 -20.33 14.72 -7.01
N LYS A 178 -19.68 13.54 -6.90
CA LYS A 178 -19.81 12.46 -7.90
C LYS A 178 -21.25 11.96 -8.04
N ARG A 179 -22.02 11.98 -6.96
CA ARG A 179 -23.45 11.62 -6.95
C ARG A 179 -24.37 12.70 -7.53
N GLY A 180 -23.83 13.83 -7.98
CA GLY A 180 -24.57 14.92 -8.61
C GLY A 180 -25.00 16.04 -7.66
N ASP A 181 -24.46 16.11 -6.43
CA ASP A 181 -24.73 17.24 -5.53
C ASP A 181 -23.99 18.51 -5.99
N GLY A 182 -24.70 19.39 -6.68
CA GLY A 182 -24.16 20.67 -7.16
C GLY A 182 -23.67 21.61 -6.05
N LYS A 183 -24.20 21.51 -4.82
CA LYS A 183 -23.72 22.32 -3.69
C LYS A 183 -22.37 21.82 -3.18
N ALA A 184 -22.17 20.50 -3.17
CA ALA A 184 -20.88 19.91 -2.84
C ALA A 184 -19.80 20.32 -3.87
N PHE A 185 -20.15 20.33 -5.16
CA PHE A 185 -19.28 20.80 -6.23
C PHE A 185 -18.88 22.27 -6.07
N GLU A 186 -19.84 23.17 -5.85
CA GLU A 186 -19.58 24.60 -5.62
C GLU A 186 -18.66 24.82 -4.43
N GLN A 187 -18.92 24.10 -3.31
CA GLN A 187 -18.08 24.18 -2.12
C GLN A 187 -16.64 23.70 -2.38
N LEU A 188 -16.46 22.63 -3.16
CA LEU A 188 -15.14 22.14 -3.57
C LEU A 188 -14.43 23.18 -4.45
N ALA A 189 -15.11 23.76 -5.44
CA ALA A 189 -14.53 24.75 -6.35
C ALA A 189 -14.06 26.00 -5.61
N LEU A 190 -14.88 26.53 -4.69
CA LEU A 190 -14.49 27.68 -3.85
C LEU A 190 -13.28 27.36 -2.95
N THR A 191 -13.23 26.14 -2.41
CA THR A 191 -12.12 25.68 -1.58
C THR A 191 -10.82 25.56 -2.39
N GLU A 192 -10.89 24.99 -3.60
CA GLU A 192 -9.77 24.87 -4.54
C GLU A 192 -9.20 26.24 -4.93
N MET A 193 -10.06 27.22 -5.26
CA MET A 193 -9.64 28.59 -5.60
C MET A 193 -8.88 29.26 -4.44
N ASP A 194 -9.37 29.12 -3.21
CA ASP A 194 -8.71 29.67 -2.02
C ASP A 194 -7.37 28.98 -1.71
N ILE A 195 -7.31 27.64 -1.84
CA ILE A 195 -6.06 26.87 -1.70
C ILE A 195 -5.03 27.33 -2.74
N TYR A 196 -5.42 27.41 -4.02
CA TYR A 196 -4.53 27.82 -5.11
C TYR A 196 -3.97 29.23 -4.89
N SER A 197 -4.83 30.18 -4.49
CA SER A 197 -4.40 31.55 -4.16
C SER A 197 -3.40 31.57 -3.01
N LYS A 198 -3.64 30.78 -1.94
CA LYS A 198 -2.74 30.68 -0.78
C LYS A 198 -1.40 30.06 -1.14
N ILE A 199 -1.40 28.97 -1.89
CA ILE A 199 -0.16 28.29 -2.33
C ILE A 199 0.65 29.24 -3.19
N THR A 200 0.03 29.85 -4.20
CA THR A 200 0.71 30.79 -5.12
C THR A 200 1.38 31.92 -4.34
N LYS A 201 0.70 32.53 -3.38
CA LYS A 201 1.29 33.59 -2.52
C LYS A 201 2.48 33.11 -1.71
N ARG A 202 2.46 31.89 -1.16
CA ARG A 202 3.57 31.32 -0.38
C ARG A 202 4.76 30.97 -1.26
N VAL A 203 4.51 30.40 -2.43
CA VAL A 203 5.54 30.12 -3.44
C VAL A 203 6.19 31.41 -3.96
N MET A 204 5.40 32.45 -4.27
CA MET A 204 5.92 33.76 -4.69
C MET A 204 6.78 34.43 -3.61
N LYS A 205 6.50 34.16 -2.33
CA LYS A 205 7.33 34.61 -1.20
C LYS A 205 8.61 33.79 -1.00
N ARG A 206 8.91 32.85 -1.91
CA ARG A 206 10.07 31.95 -1.85
C ARG A 206 10.11 31.11 -0.58
N GLU A 207 8.94 30.75 -0.04
CA GLU A 207 8.88 29.73 1.02
C GLU A 207 9.28 28.36 0.45
N ASP A 208 9.99 27.56 1.25
CA ASP A 208 10.36 26.19 0.89
C ASP A 208 9.10 25.34 0.65
N ILE A 209 9.07 24.61 -0.48
CA ILE A 209 7.97 23.75 -0.90
C ILE A 209 7.63 22.72 0.20
N TYR A 210 8.61 22.16 0.89
CA TYR A 210 8.36 21.18 1.98
C TYR A 210 7.83 21.81 3.27
N SER A 211 7.81 23.14 3.35
CA SER A 211 7.11 23.92 4.38
C SER A 211 5.69 24.33 3.96
N ILE A 212 5.37 24.20 2.67
CA ILE A 212 4.05 24.47 2.11
C ILE A 212 3.23 23.19 2.05
N VAL A 213 3.82 22.10 1.57
CA VAL A 213 3.17 20.79 1.38
C VAL A 213 3.35 19.95 2.64
N GLU A 214 2.22 19.51 3.21
CA GLU A 214 2.19 18.64 4.39
C GLU A 214 2.37 17.17 4.00
N SER A 215 1.56 16.71 3.05
CA SER A 215 1.55 15.36 2.51
C SER A 215 1.37 15.37 0.98
N SER A 216 1.87 14.34 0.31
CA SER A 216 1.67 14.12 -1.13
C SER A 216 1.64 12.63 -1.44
N PHE A 217 0.80 12.24 -2.39
CA PHE A 217 0.69 10.88 -2.88
C PHE A 217 0.56 10.93 -4.40
N ILE A 218 1.64 10.61 -5.11
CA ILE A 218 1.72 10.84 -6.56
C ILE A 218 2.22 9.57 -7.23
N PRO A 219 1.55 9.06 -8.28
CA PRO A 219 2.06 7.93 -9.06
C PRO A 219 3.49 8.17 -9.56
N SER A 220 4.35 7.15 -9.48
CA SER A 220 5.77 7.26 -9.81
C SER A 220 6.13 6.43 -11.03
N GLY A 221 6.58 7.09 -12.09
CA GLY A 221 7.12 6.42 -13.28
C GLY A 221 6.07 5.78 -14.16
N ILE A 222 6.43 4.66 -14.78
CA ILE A 222 5.59 3.90 -15.72
C ILE A 222 4.76 2.83 -14.99
N GLU A 223 5.25 2.35 -13.84
CA GLU A 223 4.61 1.32 -13.04
C GLU A 223 3.52 1.96 -12.16
N ILE A 224 2.28 1.52 -12.39
CA ILE A 224 1.07 2.12 -11.83
C ILE A 224 0.85 1.83 -10.35
N ASP A 225 1.54 0.83 -9.80
CA ASP A 225 1.47 0.39 -8.41
C ASP A 225 2.57 1.02 -7.51
N LYS A 226 3.29 2.02 -8.05
CA LYS A 226 4.34 2.76 -7.34
C LYS A 226 3.97 4.22 -7.14
N TYR A 227 4.31 4.74 -5.98
CA TYR A 227 3.96 6.10 -5.58
C TYR A 227 5.09 6.82 -4.88
N GLN A 228 5.30 8.09 -5.24
CA GLN A 228 6.06 9.03 -4.45
C GLN A 228 5.19 9.52 -3.30
N VAL A 229 5.60 9.19 -2.09
CA VAL A 229 4.86 9.51 -0.86
C VAL A 229 5.63 10.55 -0.06
N LEU A 230 4.90 11.56 0.41
CA LEU A 230 5.27 12.40 1.54
C LEU A 230 4.15 12.24 2.58
N ALA A 231 4.45 11.65 3.74
CA ALA A 231 3.44 11.33 4.74
C ALA A 231 3.95 11.57 6.15
N GLU A 232 3.05 11.87 7.09
CA GLU A 232 3.37 11.94 8.51
C GLU A 232 3.55 10.53 9.07
N ILE A 233 4.57 10.34 9.90
CA ILE A 233 4.82 9.09 10.61
C ILE A 233 4.00 9.11 11.90
N LEU A 234 3.09 8.16 12.04
CA LEU A 234 2.30 8.00 13.26
C LEU A 234 3.03 7.11 14.27
N GLU A 235 3.53 5.97 13.81
CA GLU A 235 4.16 4.96 14.64
C GLU A 235 5.40 4.40 13.93
N VAL A 236 6.39 3.98 14.71
CA VAL A 236 7.63 3.38 14.23
C VAL A 236 7.92 2.17 15.09
N SER A 237 8.18 1.03 14.45
CA SER A 237 8.74 -0.14 15.09
C SER A 237 10.01 -0.59 14.38
N LEU A 238 11.01 -0.99 15.16
CA LEU A 238 12.25 -1.57 14.67
C LEU A 238 12.14 -3.08 14.84
N VAL A 239 12.18 -3.80 13.72
CA VAL A 239 12.09 -5.27 13.69
C VAL A 239 13.36 -5.85 13.08
N LYS A 240 13.67 -7.09 13.42
CA LYS A 240 14.90 -7.76 12.97
C LYS A 240 14.56 -9.03 12.22
N ASN A 241 15.07 -9.17 11.00
CA ASN A 241 14.86 -10.34 10.17
C ASN A 241 15.53 -11.57 10.81
N ALA A 242 14.78 -12.66 11.00
CA ALA A 242 15.29 -13.85 11.67
C ALA A 242 16.35 -14.60 10.84
N TYR A 243 16.31 -14.47 9.51
CA TYR A 243 17.20 -15.15 8.58
C TYR A 243 18.54 -14.40 8.41
N THR A 244 18.50 -13.09 8.18
CA THR A 244 19.69 -12.29 7.85
C THR A 244 20.20 -11.43 9.00
N ALA A 245 19.46 -11.36 10.11
CA ALA A 245 19.70 -10.45 11.23
C ALA A 245 19.65 -8.96 10.86
N GLN A 246 19.15 -8.59 9.68
CA GLN A 246 19.02 -7.20 9.25
C GLN A 246 17.88 -6.49 9.99
N GLU A 247 18.09 -5.22 10.32
CA GLU A 247 17.10 -4.39 11.00
C GLU A 247 16.26 -3.60 9.99
N LEU A 248 14.96 -3.54 10.24
CA LEU A 248 13.96 -2.93 9.37
C LEU A 248 13.10 -1.98 10.19
N TYR A 249 12.73 -0.85 9.59
CA TYR A 249 11.69 0.01 10.13
C TYR A 249 10.35 -0.35 9.52
N VAL A 250 9.37 -0.59 10.39
CA VAL A 250 7.95 -0.62 10.02
C VAL A 250 7.33 0.67 10.52
N MET A 251 6.78 1.46 9.61
CA MET A 251 6.20 2.76 9.91
C MET A 251 4.73 2.77 9.52
N THR A 252 3.89 3.26 10.42
CA THR A 252 2.50 3.59 10.10
C THR A 252 2.47 5.02 9.59
N LEU A 253 2.15 5.20 8.32
CA LEU A 253 2.14 6.49 7.63
C LEU A 253 0.72 7.02 7.48
N ASN A 254 0.56 8.34 7.61
CA ASN A 254 -0.67 9.05 7.33
C ASN A 254 -0.46 10.08 6.23
N CYS A 255 -1.11 9.85 5.09
CA CYS A 255 -1.15 10.78 3.98
C CYS A 255 -2.57 11.33 3.81
N SER A 256 -2.81 12.56 4.26
CA SER A 256 -4.13 13.23 4.12
C SER A 256 -5.31 12.42 4.68
N GLY A 257 -5.09 11.64 5.74
CA GLY A 257 -6.09 10.78 6.37
C GLY A 257 -6.15 9.35 5.80
N PHE A 258 -5.38 9.04 4.76
CA PHE A 258 -5.14 7.67 4.31
C PHE A 258 -3.98 7.07 5.13
N VAL A 259 -4.29 6.02 5.90
CA VAL A 259 -3.34 5.36 6.81
C VAL A 259 -2.97 4.00 6.27
N PHE A 260 -1.67 3.76 6.18
CA PHE A 260 -1.11 2.51 5.65
C PHE A 260 0.26 2.24 6.28
N GLU A 261 0.67 0.97 6.24
CA GLU A 261 1.99 0.57 6.74
C GLU A 261 3.04 0.61 5.63
N MET A 262 4.27 0.88 6.02
CA MET A 262 5.41 0.88 5.12
C MET A 262 6.63 0.23 5.79
N CYS A 263 7.30 -0.64 5.04
CA CYS A 263 8.54 -1.29 5.47
C CYS A 263 9.73 -0.78 4.64
N ILE A 264 10.84 -0.50 5.34
CA ILE A 264 12.11 -0.12 4.73
C ILE A 264 13.28 -0.68 5.55
N ASN A 265 14.36 -1.02 4.87
CA ASN A 265 15.59 -1.43 5.54
C ASN A 265 16.20 -0.24 6.29
N ARG A 266 16.73 -0.47 7.50
CA ARG A 266 17.37 0.58 8.30
C ARG A 266 18.49 1.29 7.55
N GLU A 267 19.27 0.54 6.77
CA GLU A 267 20.41 1.09 6.02
C GLU A 267 20.00 1.89 4.77
N ASP A 268 18.76 1.74 4.32
CA ASP A 268 18.22 2.43 3.13
C ASP A 268 17.44 3.69 3.49
N LEU A 269 17.30 3.97 4.78
CA LEU A 269 16.62 5.14 5.31
C LEU A 269 17.62 6.22 5.71
N TYR A 270 17.51 7.39 5.09
CA TYR A 270 18.29 8.56 5.47
C TYR A 270 17.56 9.40 6.53
N GLY A 271 18.18 9.54 7.69
CA GLY A 271 17.62 10.24 8.85
C GLY A 271 16.91 9.29 9.81
N GLU A 272 16.51 9.82 10.96
CA GLU A 272 15.93 9.02 12.05
C GLU A 272 14.39 9.10 12.02
N PRO A 273 13.67 7.96 11.88
CA PRO A 273 12.22 7.94 11.88
C PRO A 273 11.69 8.10 13.30
N LEU A 274 10.84 9.10 13.53
CA LEU A 274 10.14 9.31 14.79
C LEU A 274 8.69 9.71 14.52
N PRO A 275 7.74 9.35 15.40
CA PRO A 275 6.38 9.87 15.35
C PRO A 275 6.34 11.40 15.22
N GLY A 276 5.48 11.89 14.33
CA GLY A 276 5.33 13.31 13.98
C GLY A 276 6.32 13.84 12.95
N ARG A 277 7.43 13.13 12.66
CA ARG A 277 8.28 13.42 11.49
C ARG A 277 7.57 12.97 10.21
N ARG A 278 8.16 13.27 9.05
CA ARG A 278 7.57 12.91 7.76
C ARG A 278 8.49 11.99 6.98
N PHE A 279 7.92 10.94 6.40
CA PHE A 279 8.62 10.09 5.45
C PHE A 279 8.46 10.66 4.05
N LYS A 280 9.56 10.66 3.27
CA LYS A 280 9.56 10.93 1.84
C LYS A 280 10.27 9.80 1.09
N GLY A 281 9.62 9.17 0.14
CA GLY A 281 10.25 8.14 -0.69
C GLY A 281 9.30 7.52 -1.71
N GLU A 282 9.86 6.69 -2.58
CA GLU A 282 9.07 5.84 -3.47
C GLU A 282 8.63 4.58 -2.72
N VAL A 283 7.35 4.25 -2.81
CA VAL A 283 6.78 3.06 -2.22
C VAL A 283 6.09 2.22 -3.30
N TRP A 284 6.22 0.91 -3.19
CA TRP A 284 5.42 -0.05 -3.95
C TRP A 284 4.26 -0.52 -3.08
N LEU A 285 3.03 -0.38 -3.56
CA LEU A 285 1.83 -0.70 -2.80
C LEU A 285 1.42 -2.16 -2.99
N GLN A 286 1.09 -2.78 -1.86
CA GLN A 286 0.55 -4.12 -1.80
C GLN A 286 -0.71 -4.10 -0.95
N GLY A 287 -1.68 -4.94 -1.29
CA GLY A 287 -2.97 -4.94 -0.62
C GLY A 287 -3.50 -6.34 -0.41
N SER A 288 -4.04 -6.54 0.79
CA SER A 288 -4.84 -7.71 1.13
C SER A 288 -6.29 -7.29 1.28
N VAL A 289 -7.15 -8.12 0.73
CA VAL A 289 -8.56 -7.86 0.60
C VAL A 289 -9.32 -8.56 1.73
N CYS A 290 -10.11 -7.81 2.49
CA CYS A 290 -10.86 -8.36 3.62
C CYS A 290 -12.23 -8.91 3.19
N ASN A 291 -12.43 -10.23 3.31
CA ASN A 291 -13.73 -10.87 3.03
C ASN A 291 -14.78 -10.66 4.14
N THR A 292 -14.35 -10.22 5.31
CA THR A 292 -15.26 -9.95 6.43
C THR A 292 -15.85 -8.56 6.25
N LYS A 293 -17.15 -8.47 5.96
CA LYS A 293 -17.92 -7.29 6.40
C LYS A 293 -17.66 -7.18 7.90
N LEU A 294 -16.89 -6.17 8.32
CA LEU A 294 -16.84 -5.80 9.73
C LEU A 294 -18.29 -5.52 10.12
N SER A 295 -18.90 -6.49 10.82
CA SER A 295 -20.19 -6.32 11.45
C SER A 295 -20.03 -5.14 12.39
N ASN A 296 -20.68 -4.03 12.07
CA ASN A 296 -20.76 -2.84 12.89
C ASN A 296 -21.02 -3.25 14.35
N ILE A 297 -20.10 -2.87 15.24
CA ILE A 297 -20.41 -2.64 16.65
C ILE A 297 -20.54 -1.13 16.81
#